data_AF-A0A401NWQ7-F1
#
_entry.id   AF-A0A401NWQ7-F1
#
_cell.length_a   1.000
_cell.length_b   1.000
_cell.length_c   1.000
_cell.angle_alpha   90.00
_cell.angle_beta   90.00
_cell.angle_gamma   90.00
#
_symmetry.space_group_name_H-M   'P 1'
#
loop_
_entity.id
_entity.type
_entity.pdbx_description
1 polymer ?
#
loop_
_entity_poly.entity_id
_entity_poly.type
_entity_poly.pdbx_seq_one_letter_code
_entity_poly.pdbx_strand_id
1 'polypeptide(L)' 'CVPDNQRSFSLGIQWLFVRILGTIPGPILFGTVIDISCVLWNEDVCGRKGACWTYDNRKMANLITVIGKFSIQFLLKRI' A
#
# COMPACT_ATOMS: atom_id res chain seq x y z
N CYS A 1 -2.99 -0.36 -30.52
CA CYS A 1 -2.31 -1.53 -31.10
C CYS A 1 -0.85 -1.17 -31.36
N VAL A 2 0.08 -2.07 -31.05
CA VAL A 2 1.53 -1.90 -31.22
C VAL A 2 1.99 -2.98 -32.22
N PRO A 3 2.96 -2.71 -33.11
CA PRO A 3 3.52 -3.72 -34.00
C PRO A 3 4.00 -4.97 -33.22
N ASP A 4 3.84 -6.17 -33.80
CA ASP A 4 4.10 -7.44 -33.10
C ASP A 4 5.54 -7.56 -32.58
N ASN A 5 6.52 -6.97 -33.29
CA ASN A 5 7.92 -6.96 -32.88
C ASN A 5 8.20 -6.15 -31.60
N GLN A 6 7.29 -5.27 -31.18
CA GLN A 6 7.43 -4.42 -29.98
C GLN A 6 6.41 -4.78 -28.89
N ARG A 7 5.58 -5.80 -29.11
CA ARG A 7 4.52 -6.20 -28.17
C ARG A 7 5.06 -6.59 -26.80
N SER A 8 6.11 -7.41 -26.76
CA SER A 8 6.73 -7.85 -25.50
C SER A 8 7.33 -6.68 -24.70
N PHE A 9 7.91 -5.70 -25.40
CA PHE A 9 8.46 -4.50 -24.77
C PHE A 9 7.36 -3.61 -24.18
N SER A 10 6.27 -3.40 -24.92
CA SER A 10 5.12 -2.62 -24.46
C SER A 10 4.45 -3.24 -23.21
N LEU A 11 4.29 -4.57 -23.19
CA LEU A 11 3.77 -5.29 -22.02
C LEU A 11 4.71 -5.14 -20.81
N GLY A 12 6.02 -5.24 -21.01
CA GLY A 12 7.01 -5.03 -19.95
C GLY A 12 6.91 -3.63 -19.31
N ILE A 13 6.81 -2.58 -20.14
CA ILE A 13 6.61 -1.20 -19.68
C ILE A 13 5.29 -1.04 -18.93
N GLN A 14 4.20 -1.62 -19.44
CA GLN A 14 2.90 -1.58 -18.77
C GLN A 14 2.99 -2.16 -17.35
N TRP A 15 3.61 -3.33 -17.20
CA TRP A 15 3.81 -3.97 -15.91
C TRP A 15 4.73 -3.18 -14.97
N LEU A 16 5.75 -2.52 -15.52
CA LEU A 16 6.62 -1.63 -14.75
C LEU A 16 5.80 -0.49 -14.11
N PHE A 17 4.95 0.18 -14.88
CA PHE A 17 4.08 1.25 -14.37
C PHE A 17 3.09 0.75 -13.33
N VAL A 18 2.47 -0.41 -13.55
CA VAL A 18 1.55 -1.02 -12.59
C VAL A 18 2.27 -1.31 -11.27
N ARG A 19 3.49 -1.83 -11.31
CA ARG A 19 4.28 -2.11 -10.11
C ARG A 19 4.72 -0.84 -9.38
N ILE A 20 5.18 0.16 -10.11
CA ILE A 20 5.61 1.43 -9.49
C ILE A 20 4.44 2.13 -8.80
N LEU A 21 3.26 2.13 -9.42
CA LEU A 21 2.08 2.81 -8.88
C LEU A 21 1.29 1.97 -7.87
N GLY A 22 1.47 0.65 -7.85
CA GLY A 22 0.75 -0.25 -6.93
C GLY A 22 1.64 -0.83 -5.85
N THR A 23 2.66 -1.62 -6.24
CA THR A 23 3.47 -2.40 -5.31
C THR A 23 4.50 -1.59 -4.52
N ILE A 24 4.92 -0.42 -4.97
CA ILE A 24 5.79 0.47 -4.18
C ILE A 24 4.98 1.23 -3.11
N PRO A 25 3.90 1.96 -3.46
CA PRO A 25 3.11 2.67 -2.45
C PRO A 25 2.28 1.74 -1.55
N GLY A 26 1.92 0.54 -2.01
CA GLY A 26 1.12 -0.40 -1.23
C GLY A 26 1.70 -0.74 0.16
N PRO A 27 2.93 -1.29 0.25
CA PRO A 27 3.59 -1.57 1.52
C PRO A 27 3.86 -0.32 2.36
N ILE A 28 4.17 0.82 1.72
CA ILE A 28 4.39 2.10 2.43
C ILE A 28 3.11 2.53 3.14
N LEU A 29 1.98 2.54 2.43
CA LEU A 29 0.68 2.87 3.00
C LEU A 29 0.25 1.85 4.07
N PHE A 30 0.53 0.57 3.86
CA PHE A 30 0.22 -0.44 4.85
C PHE A 30 1.00 -0.24 6.15
N GLY A 31 2.30 0.09 6.05
CA GLY A 31 3.13 0.47 7.19
C GLY A 31 2.57 1.68 7.94
N THR A 32 2.20 2.76 7.22
CA THR A 32 1.65 3.95 7.88
C THR A 32 0.31 3.69 8.56
N VAL A 33 -0.55 2.84 7.98
CA VAL A 33 -1.82 2.46 8.61
C VAL A 33 -1.58 1.73 9.93
N ILE A 34 -0.61 0.81 9.97
CA ILE A 34 -0.22 0.11 11.20
C ILE A 34 0.21 1.12 12.26
N ASP A 35 1.10 2.04 11.90
CA ASP A 35 1.62 3.06 12.83
C ASP A 35 0.51 3.99 13.35
N ILE A 36 -0.38 4.45 12.48
CA ILE A 36 -1.51 5.35 12.83
C ILE A 36 -2.57 4.64 13.68
N SER A 37 -2.70 3.32 13.54
CA SER A 37 -3.63 2.50 14.31
C SER A 37 -3.09 2.12 15.70
N CYS A 38 -1.82 2.39 15.98
CA CYS A 38 -1.25 2.12 17.29
C CYS A 38 -1.85 3.02 18.37
N VAL A 39 -2.35 2.41 19.44
CA VAL A 39 -2.89 3.09 20.63
C VAL A 39 -1.84 3.20 21.72
N LEU A 40 -1.04 2.15 21.91
CA LEU A 40 0.01 2.09 22.94
C LEU A 40 1.32 1.59 22.35
N TRP A 41 2.29 2.49 22.24
CA TRP A 41 3.65 2.17 21.80
C TRP A 41 4.42 1.44 22.90
N ASN A 42 5.24 0.46 22.51
CA ASN A 42 6.30 -0.04 23.38
C ASN A 42 7.42 0.99 23.35
N GLU A 43 7.71 1.62 24.49
CA GLU A 43 8.79 2.59 24.59
C GLU A 43 9.86 2.07 25.54
N ASP A 44 11.10 2.06 25.07
CA ASP A 44 12.24 1.69 25.90
C ASP A 44 12.47 2.74 27.00
N VAL A 45 13.34 2.44 27.97
CA VAL A 45 13.80 3.41 28.99
C VAL A 45 14.43 4.69 28.38
N CYS A 46 14.81 4.66 27.11
CA CYS A 46 15.31 5.81 26.35
C CYS A 46 14.22 6.53 25.53
N GLY A 47 12.94 6.18 25.68
CA GLY A 47 11.81 6.76 24.93
C GLY A 47 11.78 6.37 23.44
N ARG A 48 12.49 5.31 23.06
CA ARG A 48 12.50 4.82 21.67
C ARG A 48 11.28 3.94 21.43
N LYS A 49 10.53 4.24 20.38
CA LYS A 49 9.35 3.46 19.97
C LYS A 49 9.77 2.17 19.29
N GLY A 50 9.38 1.04 19.87
CA GLY A 50 9.48 -0.30 19.31
C GLY A 50 8.16 -0.73 18.66
N ALA A 51 7.78 -1.99 18.86
CA ALA A 51 6.49 -2.50 18.40
C ALA A 51 5.30 -1.88 19.17
N CYS A 52 4.11 -1.89 18.60
CA CYS A 52 2.92 -1.47 19.33
C CYS A 52 2.36 -2.64 20.16
N TRP A 53 1.89 -2.36 21.38
CA TRP A 53 1.23 -3.36 22.22
C TRP A 53 -0.24 -3.55 21.85
N THR A 54 -0.93 -2.45 21.54
CA THR A 54 -2.37 -2.46 21.28
C THR A 54 -2.73 -1.60 20.07
N TYR A 55 -3.41 -2.20 19.11
CA TYR A 55 -3.88 -1.54 17.90
C TYR A 55 -5.39 -1.30 17.94
N ASP A 56 -5.86 -0.14 17.44
CA ASP A 56 -7.27 0.12 17.22
C ASP A 56 -7.73 -0.61 15.93
N ASN A 57 -8.36 -1.77 16.14
CA ASN A 57 -8.87 -2.61 15.06
C ASN A 57 -9.90 -1.89 14.15
N ARG A 58 -10.72 -0.99 14.70
CA ARG A 58 -11.74 -0.28 13.90
C ARG A 58 -11.08 0.75 12.99
N LYS A 59 -10.14 1.52 13.54
CA LYS A 59 -9.36 2.51 12.79
C LYS A 59 -8.53 1.82 11.70
N MET A 60 -7.86 0.72 12.04
CA MET A 60 -7.09 -0.09 11.10
C MET A 60 -7.98 -0.63 9.97
N ALA A 61 -9.10 -1.27 10.28
CA ALA A 61 -10.01 -1.84 9.28
C ALA A 61 -10.59 -0.78 8.35
N ASN A 62 -11.02 0.36 8.89
CA ASN A 62 -11.56 1.47 8.09
C ASN A 62 -10.51 2.03 7.12
N LEU A 63 -9.28 2.27 7.60
CA LEU A 63 -8.20 2.78 6.76
C LEU A 63 -7.82 1.80 5.65
N ILE A 64 -7.66 0.51 5.97
CA ILE A 64 -7.37 -0.53 4.97
C ILE A 64 -8.49 -0.61 3.93
N THR A 65 -9.76 -0.53 4.35
CA THR A 65 -10.90 -0.61 3.45
C THR A 65 -11.00 0.60 2.52
N VAL A 66 -10.76 1.81 3.03
CA VAL A 66 -10.76 3.04 2.24
C VAL A 66 -9.63 3.03 1.21
N ILE A 67 -8.41 2.69 1.63
CA ILE A 67 -7.25 2.60 0.74
C ILE A 67 -7.47 1.50 -0.31
N GLY A 68 -7.94 0.33 0.12
CA GLY A 68 -8.24 -0.79 -0.78
C GLY A 68 -9.30 -0.42 -1.83
N LYS A 69 -10.38 0.26 -1.43
CA LYS A 69 -11.38 0.78 -2.36
C LYS A 69 -10.79 1.81 -3.33
N PHE A 70 -9.90 2.69 -2.87
CA PHE A 70 -9.22 3.66 -3.75
C PHE A 70 -8.31 2.97 -4.77
N SER A 71 -7.51 1.98 -4.35
CA SER A 71 -6.66 1.19 -5.24
C SER A 71 -7.47 0.36 -6.24
N ILE A 72 -8.54 -0.31 -5.79
CA ILE A 72 -9.43 -1.09 -6.66
C ILE A 72 -10.15 -0.15 -7.64
N GLN A 73 -10.62 1.01 -7.21
CA GLN A 73 -11.25 2.00 -8.08
C GLN A 73 -10.28 2.53 -9.15
N PHE A 74 -9.01 2.72 -8.79
CA PHE A 74 -7.97 3.12 -9.74
C PHE A 74 -7.66 2.01 -10.77
N LEU A 75 -7.64 0.75 -10.33
CA LEU A 75 -7.45 -0.41 -11.21
C LEU A 75 -8.67 -0.67 -12.11
N LEU A 76 -9.89 -0.62 -11.57
CA LEU A 76 -11.15 -0.79 -12.32
C LEU A 76 -11.43 0.34 -13.30
N LYS A 77 -10.92 1.55 -13.06
CA LYS A 77 -10.97 2.64 -14.05
C LYS A 77 -9.92 2.50 -15.16
N ARG A 78 -9.00 1.54 -15.06
CA ARG A 78 -7.86 1.37 -15.97
C ARG A 78 -7.87 0.04 -16.73
N ILE A 79 -8.79 -0.87 -16.40
CA ILE A 79 -9.19 -2.05 -17.18
C ILE A 79 -10.42 -1.70 -18.01
#